data_AF-A0AAI9K0T0-F1
#
_entry.id   AF-A0AAI9K0T0-F1
#
_cell.length_a   1.000
_cell.length_b   1.000
_cell.length_c   1.000
_cell.angle_alpha   90.00
_cell.angle_beta   90.00
_cell.angle_gamma   90.00
#
_symmetry.space_group_name_H-M   'P 1'
#
loop_
_entity.id
_entity.type
_entity.pdbx_description
1 polymer ?
#
loop_
_entity_poly.entity_id
_entity_poly.type
_entity_poly.pdbx_seq_one_letter_code
_entity_poly.pdbx_strand_id
1 'polypeptide(L)'
;MNFLTNVLLGRHSRITNAIGYLDTGNTLRCNLTGRNVAVTTYAVAIELAPPELTPLLDDYIKKPSSIYEYDYRDDIPAGIHIIPYNTICSGNQLMLAMDIDYMFIDSSYMEHRPLIGISPNTFNILHTDKCILLSKYYMKRGKRHVKHNKG
;
A
#
# COMPACT_ATOMS: atom_id res chain seq x y z
N MET A 1 -9.18 -21.47 5.29
CA MET A 1 -9.09 -20.21 4.53
C MET A 1 -7.71 -19.65 4.86
N ASN A 2 -6.80 -19.57 3.90
CA ASN A 2 -5.47 -18.99 4.17
C ASN A 2 -5.67 -17.50 4.45
N PHE A 3 -5.25 -17.04 5.62
CA PHE A 3 -5.30 -15.63 6.00
C PHE A 3 -4.19 -14.80 5.35
N LEU A 4 -3.22 -15.51 4.74
CA LEU A 4 -2.02 -14.96 4.14
C LEU A 4 -1.94 -15.37 2.66
N THR A 5 -1.34 -14.51 1.84
CA THR A 5 -1.09 -14.76 0.42
C THR A 5 0.18 -14.07 -0.05
N ASN A 6 0.70 -14.48 -1.20
CA ASN A 6 1.78 -13.78 -1.88
C ASN A 6 1.21 -12.60 -2.68
N VAL A 7 1.88 -11.46 -2.58
CA VAL A 7 1.55 -10.25 -3.33
C VAL A 7 2.76 -9.80 -4.11
N LEU A 8 2.63 -9.71 -5.43
CA LEU A 8 3.64 -9.14 -6.33
C LEU A 8 3.20 -7.73 -6.71
N LEU A 9 4.07 -6.75 -6.50
CA LEU A 9 3.83 -5.34 -6.79
C LEU A 9 4.81 -4.88 -7.86
N GLY A 10 4.33 -4.06 -8.79
CA GLY A 10 5.17 -3.45 -9.83
C GLY A 10 4.94 -1.95 -9.97
N ARG A 11 6.03 -1.20 -10.10
CA ARG A 11 6.02 0.24 -10.38
C ARG A 11 7.20 0.59 -11.29
N HIS A 12 6.93 1.13 -12.46
CA HIS A 12 7.91 1.35 -13.53
C HIS A 12 8.73 0.07 -13.81
N SER A 13 10.06 0.15 -13.75
CA SER A 13 10.98 -0.99 -13.93
C SER A 13 11.30 -1.73 -12.62
N ARG A 14 10.55 -1.50 -11.54
CA ARG A 14 10.80 -2.05 -10.20
C ARG A 14 9.67 -3.00 -9.81
N ILE A 15 10.06 -4.12 -9.20
CA ILE A 15 9.14 -5.18 -8.78
C ILE A 15 9.56 -5.65 -7.38
N THR A 16 8.59 -5.93 -6.52
CA THR A 16 8.84 -6.54 -5.21
C THR A 16 7.74 -7.54 -4.83
N ASN A 17 8.06 -8.42 -3.88
CA ASN A 17 7.14 -9.37 -3.28
C ASN A 17 6.89 -9.00 -1.81
N ALA A 18 5.66 -9.22 -1.36
CA ALA A 18 5.23 -9.05 0.02
C ALA A 18 4.29 -10.17 0.46
N ILE A 19 4.21 -10.42 1.76
CA ILE A 19 3.19 -11.27 2.36
C ILE A 19 1.95 -10.43 2.67
N GLY A 20 0.85 -10.78 2.03
CA GLY A 20 -0.44 -10.09 2.14
C GLY A 20 -1.37 -10.70 3.17
N TYR A 21 -1.96 -9.89 4.06
CA TYR A 21 -3.05 -10.31 4.95
C TYR A 21 -4.41 -10.02 4.30
N LEU A 22 -5.27 -11.03 4.21
CA LEU A 22 -6.51 -10.99 3.43
C LEU A 22 -7.75 -10.50 4.21
N ASP A 23 -7.68 -10.51 5.55
CA ASP A 23 -8.82 -10.21 6.43
C ASP A 23 -8.51 -9.10 7.44
N THR A 24 -7.92 -8.01 6.97
CA THR A 24 -7.42 -6.92 7.82
C THR A 24 -8.50 -5.95 8.30
N GLY A 25 -9.73 -6.08 7.79
CA GLY A 25 -10.75 -5.03 7.95
C GLY A 25 -10.37 -3.70 7.26
N ASN A 26 -9.28 -3.63 6.50
CA ASN A 26 -8.80 -2.40 5.88
C ASN A 26 -9.81 -1.89 4.83
N THR A 27 -10.39 -0.73 5.10
CA THR A 27 -11.32 -0.01 4.22
C THR A 27 -10.78 1.31 3.71
N LEU A 28 -9.49 1.57 3.91
CA LEU A 28 -8.88 2.84 3.54
C LEU A 28 -9.08 3.11 2.06
N ARG A 29 -9.49 4.34 1.79
CA ARG A 29 -9.76 4.87 0.46
C ARG A 29 -9.20 6.27 0.39
N CYS A 30 -8.46 6.56 -0.67
CA CYS A 30 -8.01 7.91 -0.95
C CYS A 30 -9.21 8.74 -1.40
N ASN A 31 -9.54 9.81 -0.67
CA ASN A 31 -10.68 10.66 -1.01
C ASN A 31 -10.46 11.45 -2.31
N LEU A 32 -9.21 11.80 -2.63
CA LEU A 32 -8.87 12.57 -3.83
C LEU A 32 -8.99 11.72 -5.10
N THR A 33 -8.52 10.48 -5.06
CA THR A 33 -8.47 9.61 -6.25
C THR A 33 -9.59 8.57 -6.28
N GLY A 34 -10.34 8.42 -5.18
CA GLY A 34 -11.36 7.39 -5.01
C GLY A 34 -10.83 5.96 -5.00
N ARG A 35 -9.51 5.74 -4.95
CA ARG A 35 -8.88 4.41 -4.98
C ARG A 35 -8.78 3.79 -3.59
N ASN A 36 -8.96 2.47 -3.53
CA ASN A 36 -8.67 1.71 -2.31
C ASN A 36 -7.17 1.74 -2.01
N VAL A 37 -6.81 1.65 -0.74
CA VAL A 37 -5.43 1.73 -0.28
C VAL A 37 -5.05 0.41 0.38
N ALA A 38 -4.04 -0.28 -0.15
CA ALA A 38 -3.37 -1.35 0.59
C ALA A 38 -2.28 -0.73 1.47
N VAL A 39 -2.20 -1.09 2.74
CA VAL A 39 -1.19 -0.50 3.65
C VAL A 39 0.01 -1.42 3.71
N THR A 40 1.20 -0.92 3.43
CA THR A 40 2.42 -1.72 3.40
C THR A 40 3.47 -1.18 4.36
N THR A 41 4.50 -1.97 4.55
CA THR A 41 5.70 -1.65 5.33
C THR A 41 6.67 -0.83 4.49
N TYR A 42 7.55 -0.09 5.16
CA TYR A 42 8.61 0.67 4.49
C TYR A 42 9.49 -0.20 3.59
N ALA A 43 9.82 -1.43 4.01
CA ALA A 43 10.65 -2.37 3.26
C ALA A 43 10.09 -2.69 1.86
N VAL A 44 8.76 -2.75 1.72
CA VAL A 44 8.10 -2.92 0.41
C VAL A 44 8.12 -1.61 -0.39
N ALA A 45 7.82 -0.49 0.28
CA ALA A 45 7.72 0.81 -0.37
C ALA A 45 9.05 1.26 -0.98
N ILE A 46 10.17 1.09 -0.26
CA ILE A 46 11.48 1.56 -0.70
C ILE A 46 12.02 0.80 -1.92
N GLU A 47 11.67 -0.48 -2.09
CA GLU A 47 12.07 -1.25 -3.28
C GLU A 47 11.35 -0.78 -4.55
N LEU A 48 10.11 -0.32 -4.40
CA LEU A 48 9.28 0.22 -5.48
C LEU A 48 9.54 1.71 -5.73
N ALA A 49 10.11 2.43 -4.77
CA ALA A 49 10.43 3.83 -4.91
C ALA A 49 11.63 4.03 -5.84
N PRO A 50 11.58 5.01 -6.76
CA PRO A 50 12.77 5.46 -7.46
C PRO A 50 13.69 6.20 -6.47
N PRO A 51 15.01 6.26 -6.74
CA PRO A 51 16.00 6.76 -5.77
C PRO A 51 15.73 8.19 -5.28
N GLU A 52 15.11 9.02 -6.11
CA GLU A 52 14.76 10.40 -5.80
C GLU A 52 13.73 10.51 -4.68
N LEU A 53 12.91 9.47 -4.48
CA LEU A 53 11.90 9.43 -3.41
C LEU A 53 12.43 8.84 -2.10
N THR A 54 13.62 8.20 -2.10
CA THR A 54 14.20 7.60 -0.90
C THR A 54 14.33 8.59 0.27
N PRO A 55 14.87 9.81 0.10
CA PRO A 55 15.00 10.76 1.23
C PRO A 55 13.66 11.12 1.87
N LEU A 56 12.61 11.28 1.05
CA LEU A 56 11.25 11.56 1.52
C LEU A 56 10.71 10.39 2.35
N LEU A 57 10.86 9.16 1.86
CA LEU A 57 10.37 7.98 2.58
C LEU A 57 11.14 7.73 3.88
N ASP A 58 12.45 7.94 3.87
CA ASP A 58 13.31 7.79 5.05
C ASP A 58 12.95 8.79 6.15
N ASP A 59 12.76 10.06 5.77
CA ASP A 59 12.36 11.11 6.69
C ASP A 59 10.96 10.84 7.27
N TYR A 60 10.01 10.43 6.43
CA TYR A 60 8.67 10.07 6.87
C TYR A 60 8.66 8.93 7.89
N ILE A 61 9.44 7.86 7.69
CA ILE A 61 9.48 6.75 8.62
C ILE A 61 10.15 7.13 9.94
N LYS A 62 11.21 7.96 9.90
CA LYS A 62 11.90 8.44 11.11
C LYS A 62 11.04 9.41 11.91
N LYS A 63 10.31 10.29 11.22
CA LYS A 63 9.47 11.32 11.81
C LYS A 63 8.18 11.44 11.00
N PRO A 64 7.13 10.67 11.32
CA PRO A 64 5.87 10.71 10.56
C PRO A 64 5.20 12.09 10.54
N SER A 65 5.51 12.94 11.53
CA SER A 65 5.03 14.32 11.55
C SER A 65 5.73 15.24 10.54
N SER A 66 6.80 14.80 9.88
CA SER A 66 7.49 15.61 8.87
C SER A 66 6.62 15.94 7.66
N ILE A 67 5.59 15.12 7.37
CA ILE A 67 4.55 15.44 6.38
C ILE A 67 3.88 16.79 6.65
N TYR A 68 3.77 17.22 7.92
CA TYR A 68 3.14 18.49 8.29
C TYR A 68 4.11 19.68 8.28
N GLU A 69 5.40 19.43 8.37
CA GLU A 69 6.43 20.47 8.57
C GLU A 69 7.02 20.98 7.26
N TYR A 70 6.97 20.17 6.21
CA TYR A 70 7.40 20.56 4.88
C TYR A 70 6.26 21.19 4.08
N ASP A 71 6.60 22.17 3.25
CA ASP A 71 5.75 22.71 2.17
C ASP A 71 5.50 21.69 1.04
N TYR A 72 5.54 20.38 1.33
CA TYR A 72 5.12 19.34 0.39
C TYR A 72 3.67 19.53 -0.05
N ARG A 73 2.85 20.35 0.63
CA ARG A 73 1.52 20.69 0.14
C ARG A 73 1.54 21.39 -1.22
N ASP A 74 2.60 22.14 -1.51
CA ASP A 74 2.72 22.92 -2.74
C ASP A 74 3.50 22.17 -3.83
N ASP A 75 4.30 21.15 -3.48
CA ASP A 75 5.07 20.32 -4.43
C ASP A 75 5.17 18.83 -4.01
N ILE A 76 4.03 18.13 -3.96
CA ILE A 76 4.03 16.66 -3.77
C ILE A 76 4.63 16.02 -5.03
N PRO A 77 5.70 15.21 -4.93
CA PRO A 77 6.25 14.53 -6.09
C PRO A 77 5.22 13.67 -6.83
N ALA A 78 5.32 13.62 -8.15
CA ALA A 78 4.40 12.86 -8.98
C ALA A 78 4.28 11.40 -8.53
N GLY A 79 3.04 10.95 -8.35
CA GLY A 79 2.73 9.60 -7.90
C GLY A 79 2.84 9.37 -6.39
N ILE A 80 3.07 10.42 -5.59
CA ILE A 80 2.91 10.42 -4.14
C ILE A 80 1.58 11.09 -3.78
N HIS A 81 0.93 10.59 -2.74
CA HIS A 81 -0.38 11.02 -2.26
C HIS A 81 -0.33 11.12 -0.75
N ILE A 82 -1.00 12.13 -0.18
CA ILE A 82 -1.19 12.28 1.25
C ILE A 82 -2.61 11.83 1.59
N ILE A 83 -2.73 10.85 2.48
CA ILE A 83 -4.02 10.25 2.83
C ILE A 83 -4.30 10.46 4.33
N PRO A 84 -5.47 10.98 4.71
CA PRO A 84 -5.91 10.98 6.10
C PRO A 84 -5.95 9.56 6.67
N TYR A 85 -5.24 9.33 7.76
CA TYR A 85 -5.05 8.02 8.37
C TYR A 85 -5.72 7.94 9.74
N ASN A 86 -7.00 8.34 9.79
CA ASN A 86 -7.78 8.37 11.03
C ASN A 86 -8.28 6.99 11.48
N THR A 87 -8.18 5.97 10.61
CA THR A 87 -8.87 4.67 10.80
C THR A 87 -8.04 3.63 11.56
N ILE A 88 -6.72 3.81 11.68
CA ILE A 88 -5.84 2.85 12.36
C ILE A 88 -5.12 3.46 13.58
N CYS A 89 -4.94 4.78 13.63
CA CYS A 89 -4.37 5.46 14.79
C CYS A 89 -5.31 6.59 15.27
N SER A 90 -5.36 6.82 16.58
CA SER A 90 -6.30 7.73 17.26
C SER A 90 -6.01 9.23 17.07
N GLY A 91 -5.00 9.58 16.28
CA GLY A 91 -4.65 10.97 15.95
C GLY A 91 -5.03 11.32 14.51
N ASN A 92 -5.18 12.62 14.22
CA ASN A 92 -5.30 13.17 12.86
C ASN A 92 -4.00 12.98 12.06
N GLN A 93 -3.52 11.73 11.93
CA GLN A 93 -2.28 11.37 11.26
C GLN A 93 -2.48 11.34 9.74
N LEU A 94 -1.44 11.72 9.01
CA LEU A 94 -1.36 11.60 7.55
C LEU A 94 -0.45 10.44 7.20
N MET A 95 -0.80 9.75 6.12
CA MET A 95 -0.05 8.63 5.57
C MET A 95 0.43 8.99 4.17
N LEU A 96 1.73 8.80 3.91
CA LEU A 96 2.24 8.83 2.54
C LEU A 96 1.73 7.58 1.81
N ALA A 97 1.28 7.79 0.59
CA ALA A 97 0.88 6.73 -0.30
C ALA A 97 1.50 6.92 -1.68
N MET A 98 1.69 5.82 -2.39
CA MET A 98 2.46 5.77 -3.63
C MET A 98 1.71 5.01 -4.70
N ASP A 99 1.70 5.55 -5.91
CA ASP A 99 1.14 4.92 -7.09
C ASP A 99 1.93 3.67 -7.46
N ILE A 100 1.19 2.57 -7.67
CA ILE A 100 1.69 1.29 -8.16
C ILE A 100 1.00 1.01 -9.49
N ASP A 101 1.70 0.41 -10.44
CA ASP A 101 1.13 0.13 -11.77
C ASP A 101 0.22 -1.10 -11.74
N TYR A 102 0.65 -2.14 -11.03
CA TYR A 102 -0.11 -3.37 -10.85
C TYR A 102 0.21 -4.07 -9.52
N MET A 103 -0.78 -4.79 -9.01
CA MET A 103 -0.64 -5.68 -7.85
C MET A 103 -1.30 -7.03 -8.16
N PHE A 104 -0.51 -8.09 -8.18
CA PHE A 104 -1.01 -9.46 -8.27
C PHE A 104 -1.20 -10.04 -6.87
N ILE A 105 -2.38 -10.62 -6.63
CA ILE A 105 -2.73 -11.31 -5.38
C ILE A 105 -2.92 -12.79 -5.71
N ASP A 106 -2.11 -13.64 -5.11
CA ASP A 106 -2.13 -15.11 -5.28
C ASP A 106 -2.06 -15.57 -6.74
N SER A 107 -1.43 -14.78 -7.61
CA SER A 107 -1.39 -14.96 -9.08
C SER A 107 -2.76 -15.02 -9.79
N SER A 108 -3.86 -14.86 -9.06
CA SER A 108 -5.23 -15.10 -9.54
C SER A 108 -6.00 -13.81 -9.81
N TYR A 109 -5.58 -12.71 -9.18
CA TYR A 109 -6.20 -11.41 -9.32
C TYR A 109 -5.14 -10.34 -9.53
N MET A 110 -5.38 -9.47 -10.52
CA MET A 110 -4.57 -8.28 -10.77
C MET A 110 -5.41 -7.04 -10.51
N GLU A 111 -4.97 -6.18 -9.59
CA GLU A 111 -5.48 -4.81 -9.48
C GLU A 111 -4.61 -3.90 -10.35
N HIS A 112 -5.26 -3.07 -11.17
CA HIS A 112 -4.61 -2.06 -11.99
C HIS A 112 -4.56 -0.72 -11.27
N ARG A 113 -3.40 -0.06 -11.35
CA ARG A 113 -3.13 1.24 -10.73
C ARG A 113 -3.48 1.33 -9.22
N PRO A 114 -3.16 0.30 -8.40
CA PRO A 114 -3.45 0.36 -6.98
C PRO A 114 -2.66 1.48 -6.30
N LEU A 115 -3.13 1.87 -5.12
CA LEU A 115 -2.44 2.83 -4.26
C LEU A 115 -1.96 2.10 -3.02
N ILE A 116 -0.67 2.19 -2.72
CA ILE A 116 -0.12 1.63 -1.48
C ILE A 116 0.12 2.75 -0.47
N GLY A 117 -0.43 2.63 0.73
CA GLY A 117 -0.13 3.49 1.86
C GLY A 117 1.08 2.94 2.60
N ILE A 118 1.96 3.81 3.08
CA ILE A 118 3.18 3.42 3.78
C ILE A 118 2.91 3.59 5.26
N SER A 119 2.87 2.49 6.01
CA SER A 119 2.68 2.55 7.45
C SER A 119 3.94 3.11 8.11
N PRO A 120 3.83 4.14 8.96
CA PRO A 120 4.95 4.61 9.77
C PRO A 120 5.27 3.62 10.91
N ASN A 121 4.28 2.82 11.31
CA ASN A 121 4.46 1.77 12.30
C ASN A 121 4.89 0.48 11.59
N THR A 122 5.96 -0.13 12.08
CA THR A 122 6.36 -1.47 11.67
C THR A 122 5.34 -2.51 12.13
N PHE A 123 4.92 -3.36 11.20
CA PHE A 123 4.17 -4.58 11.50
C PHE A 123 4.82 -5.73 10.74
N ASN A 124 5.07 -6.83 11.45
CA ASN A 124 5.72 -8.00 10.89
C ASN A 124 4.70 -9.14 10.82
N ILE A 125 4.73 -9.89 9.73
CA ILE A 125 3.92 -11.09 9.53
C ILE A 125 4.91 -12.23 9.27
N LEU A 126 4.80 -13.34 10.01
CA LEU A 126 5.66 -14.52 9.82
C LEU A 126 7.17 -14.20 9.76
N HIS A 127 7.65 -13.29 10.62
CA HIS A 127 9.06 -12.88 10.68
C HIS A 127 9.61 -12.22 9.40
N THR A 128 8.76 -11.78 8.46
CA THR A 128 9.17 -10.90 7.36
C THR A 128 8.83 -9.44 7.68
N ASP A 129 9.71 -8.54 7.25
CA ASP A 129 9.50 -7.10 7.24
C ASP A 129 8.72 -6.63 5.99
N LYS A 130 8.59 -7.47 4.96
CA LYS A 130 7.85 -7.18 3.73
C LYS A 130 6.39 -7.63 3.81
N CYS A 131 5.59 -6.80 4.46
CA CYS A 131 4.17 -7.07 4.71
C CYS A 131 3.24 -6.07 4.02
N ILE A 132 2.06 -6.54 3.63
CA ILE A 132 0.98 -5.71 3.07
C ILE A 132 -0.40 -6.10 3.62
N LEU A 133 -1.14 -5.10 4.09
CA LEU A 133 -2.52 -5.19 4.57
C LEU A 133 -3.45 -4.87 3.41
N LEU A 134 -3.99 -5.91 2.79
CA LEU A 134 -4.84 -5.75 1.61
C LEU A 134 -6.18 -5.12 2.00
N SER A 135 -6.69 -4.24 1.13
CA SER A 135 -8.04 -3.72 1.28
C SER A 135 -9.06 -4.85 1.13
N LYS A 136 -10.10 -4.86 1.97
CA LYS A 136 -11.19 -5.85 1.90
C LYS A 136 -11.90 -5.88 0.53
N TYR A 137 -11.76 -4.81 -0.26
CA TYR A 137 -12.38 -4.69 -1.58
C TYR A 137 -11.63 -5.44 -2.68
N TYR A 138 -10.32 -5.66 -2.54
CA TYR A 138 -9.55 -6.46 -3.50
C TYR A 138 -9.96 -7.95 -3.44
N MET A 139 -10.32 -8.42 -2.25
CA MET A 139 -10.76 -9.80 -2.00
C MET A 139 -12.12 -10.17 -2.63
N LYS A 140 -13.04 -9.22 -2.73
CA LYS A 140 -14.38 -9.48 -3.29
C LYS A 140 -14.38 -9.66 -4.81
N ARG A 141 -13.37 -9.12 -5.50
CA ARG A 141 -13.24 -9.22 -6.96
C ARG A 141 -12.59 -10.52 -7.42
N GLY A 142 -11.58 -11.03 -6.69
CA GLY A 142 -10.98 -12.34 -6.96
C GLY A 142 -11.99 -13.50 -6.90
N LYS A 143 -12.93 -13.50 -5.93
CA LYS A 143 -13.98 -14.52 -5.83
C LYS A 143 -15.00 -14.52 -6.99
N ARG A 144 -15.15 -13.42 -7.74
CA ARG A 144 -16.05 -13.36 -8.90
C ARG A 144 -15.43 -14.01 -10.14
N HIS A 145 -14.11 -13.92 -10.32
CA HIS A 145 -13.42 -14.54 -11.46
C HIS A 145 -13.40 -16.07 -11.39
N VAL A 146 -13.35 -16.66 -10.18
CA VAL A 146 -13.36 -18.13 -10.02
C VAL A 146 -14.71 -18.76 -10.40
N LYS A 147 -15.81 -18.00 -10.45
CA LYS A 147 -17.11 -18.55 -10.87
C LYS A 147 -17.26 -18.72 -12.38
N HIS A 148 -16.42 -18.10 -13.20
CA HIS A 148 -16.53 -18.17 -14.66
C HIS A 148 -15.64 -19.23 -15.32
N ASN A 149 -14.74 -19.87 -14.57
CA ASN A 149 -13.85 -20.91 -15.09
C ASN A 149 -14.24 -22.34 -14.67
N LYS A 150 -15.52 -22.57 -14.37
CA LYS A 150 -16.09 -23.93 -14.35
C LYS A 150 -16.75 -24.20 -15.69
N GLY A 151 -15.92 -24.40 -16.72
CA GLY A 151 -16.26 -25.08 -17.96
C GLY A 151 -15.73 -26.49 -17.88
#